data_AF-A0A7G5N372-F1
#
_entry.id   AF-A0A7G5N372-F1
#
_cell.length_a   1.000
_cell.length_b   1.000
_cell.length_c   1.000
_cell.angle_alpha   90.00
_cell.angle_beta   90.00
_cell.angle_gamma   90.00
#
_symmetry.space_group_name_H-M   'P 1'
#
loop_
_entity.id
_entity.type
_entity.pdbx_description
1 polymer ?
#
loop_
_entity_poly.entity_id
_entity_poly.type
_entity_poly.pdbx_seq_one_letter_code
_entity_poly.pdbx_strand_id
1 'polypeptide(L)' 'MAHVDFPKPFKSQPYVTVTPVTSVPGTNVLGVGASNNTKSGFDAYVTRTNTTETTLVWIAIGT' A
#
# COMPACT_ATOMS: atom_id res chain seq x y z
N MET A 1 -3.75 5.72 6.90
CA MET A 1 -2.33 5.64 6.54
C MET A 1 -1.67 4.66 7.49
N ALA A 2 -0.88 3.73 6.96
CA ALA A 2 -0.06 2.83 7.75
C ALA A 2 1.34 2.76 7.13
N HIS A 3 2.38 2.87 7.95
CA HIS A 3 3.76 2.68 7.51
C HIS A 3 4.07 1.19 7.39
N VAL A 4 4.79 0.80 6.34
CA VAL A 4 5.24 -0.58 6.11
C VAL A 4 6.75 -0.57 5.94
N ASP A 5 7.44 -1.24 6.87
CA ASP A 5 8.86 -1.51 6.77
C ASP A 5 9.13 -2.71 5.85
N PHE A 6 10.11 -2.59 4.97
CA PHE A 6 10.63 -3.72 4.23
C PHE A 6 11.50 -4.58 5.17
N PRO A 7 11.35 -5.92 5.15
CA PRO A 7 12.15 -6.81 5.99
C PRO A 7 13.65 -6.75 5.65
N LYS A 8 13.97 -6.33 4.41
CA LYS A 8 15.33 -6.05 3.96
C LYS A 8 15.31 -4.77 3.12
N PRO A 9 16.18 -3.79 3.40
CA PRO A 9 16.28 -2.59 2.58
C PRO A 9 16.70 -2.90 1.14
N PHE A 10 16.14 -2.15 0.19
CA PHE A 10 16.56 -2.15 -1.21
C PHE A 10 17.86 -1.35 -1.40
N LYS A 11 18.53 -1.54 -2.54
CA LYS A 11 19.72 -0.74 -2.90
C LYS A 11 19.36 0.71 -3.26
N SER A 12 18.24 0.89 -3.94
CA SER A 12 17.66 2.15 -4.42
C SER A 12 16.17 2.17 -4.05
N GLN A 13 15.48 3.28 -4.33
CA GLN A 13 14.04 3.37 -4.15
C GLN A 13 13.33 2.34 -5.07
N PRO A 14 12.50 1.43 -4.51
CA PRO A 14 11.73 0.48 -5.31
C PRO A 14 10.44 1.11 -5.84
N TYR A 15 9.88 0.48 -6.87
CA TYR A 15 8.49 0.71 -7.26
C TYR A 15 7.57 -0.17 -6.42
N VAL A 16 6.54 0.43 -5.81
CA VAL A 16 5.57 -0.26 -4.97
C VAL A 16 4.19 -0.17 -5.61
N THR A 17 3.53 -1.32 -5.76
CA THR A 17 2.12 -1.41 -6.13
C THR A 17 1.33 -2.00 -4.97
N VAL A 18 0.10 -1.52 -4.78
CA VAL A 18 -0.80 -1.91 -3.69
C VAL A 18 -2.14 -2.32 -4.28
N THR A 19 -2.76 -3.35 -3.72
CA THR A 19 -4.10 -3.84 -4.12
C THR A 19 -4.92 -4.15 -2.87
N PRO A 20 -6.18 -3.68 -2.79
CA PRO A 20 -7.05 -4.04 -1.68
C PRO A 20 -7.60 -5.45 -1.85
N VAL A 21 -7.70 -6.20 -0.75
CA VAL A 21 -8.50 -7.43 -0.70
C VAL A 21 -9.91 -7.02 -0.31
N THR A 22 -10.81 -6.93 -1.30
CA THR A 22 -12.16 -6.40 -1.08
C THR A 22 -13.18 -6.96 -2.08
N SER A 23 -14.43 -7.09 -1.65
CA SER A 23 -15.60 -7.39 -2.49
C SER A 23 -16.44 -6.15 -2.80
N VAL A 24 -16.04 -4.98 -2.30
CA VAL A 24 -16.78 -3.71 -2.42
C VAL A 24 -15.92 -2.59 -3.07
N PRO A 25 -15.26 -2.86 -4.23
CA PRO A 25 -14.51 -1.85 -4.95
C PRO A 25 -15.45 -0.79 -5.53
N GLY A 26 -15.04 0.48 -5.49
CA GLY A 26 -15.78 1.62 -6.03
C GLY A 26 -17.00 2.05 -5.20
N THR A 27 -17.38 1.30 -4.16
CA THR A 27 -18.48 1.64 -3.25
C THR A 27 -17.95 1.99 -1.86
N ASN A 28 -17.41 1.00 -1.14
CA ASN A 28 -16.85 1.22 0.19
C ASN A 28 -15.35 1.46 0.13
N VAL A 29 -14.63 0.77 -0.78
CA VAL A 29 -13.20 1.02 -1.04
C VAL A 29 -13.09 1.80 -2.35
N LEU A 30 -12.72 3.08 -2.25
CA LEU A 30 -12.64 4.00 -3.38
C LEU A 30 -11.28 3.97 -4.08
N GLY A 31 -10.22 3.59 -3.34
CA GLY A 31 -8.89 3.51 -3.91
C GLY A 31 -7.83 3.13 -2.89
N VAL A 32 -6.66 2.76 -3.40
CA VAL A 32 -5.46 2.46 -2.61
C VAL A 32 -4.25 3.12 -3.25
N GLY A 33 -3.18 3.27 -2.49
CA GLY A 33 -1.91 3.75 -3.02
C GLY A 33 -0.76 3.56 -2.06
N ALA A 34 0.44 3.75 -2.60
CA ALA A 34 1.68 3.87 -1.84
C ALA A 34 2.24 5.29 -2.04
N SER A 35 2.79 5.87 -0.99
CA SER A 35 3.57 7.11 -1.06
C SER A 35 4.81 7.02 -0.17
N ASN A 36 5.69 8.02 -0.24
CA ASN A 36 6.92 8.07 0.55
C ASN A 36 7.78 6.80 0.43
N ASN A 37 7.86 6.22 -0.77
CA ASN A 37 8.67 5.05 -1.04
C ASN A 37 10.15 5.40 -0.80
N THR A 38 10.75 4.76 0.17
CA THR A 38 12.19 4.82 0.44
C THR A 38 12.80 3.45 0.20
N LYS A 39 14.12 3.34 0.35
CA LYS A 39 14.79 2.02 0.34
C LYS A 39 14.36 1.10 1.49
N SER A 40 13.78 1.65 2.57
CA SER A 40 13.49 0.91 3.81
C SER A 40 12.00 0.63 4.03
N GLY A 41 11.11 1.34 3.34
CA GLY A 41 9.68 1.18 3.53
C GLY A 41 8.86 2.15 2.69
N PHE A 42 7.55 2.13 2.89
CA PHE A 42 6.60 3.03 2.23
C PHE A 42 5.37 3.27 3.13
N ASP A 43 4.58 4.28 2.80
CA ASP A 43 3.29 4.53 3.43
C ASP A 43 2.15 3.99 2.57
N ALA A 44 1.31 3.14 3.15
CA ALA A 44 0.12 2.58 2.52
C ALA A 44 -1.13 3.40 2.86
N TYR A 45 -1.97 3.62 1.85
CA TYR A 45 -3.22 4.38 1.97
C TYR A 45 -4.40 3.60 1.39
N VAL A 46 -5.55 3.77 2.03
CA VAL A 46 -6.86 3.36 1.54
C VAL A 46 -7.81 4.53 1.68
N THR A 47 -8.51 4.84 0.60
CA THR A 47 -9.65 5.76 0.61
C THR A 47 -10.91 4.92 0.66
N ARG A 48 -11.77 5.18 1.66
CA ARG A 48 -12.98 4.42 1.90
C ARG A 48 -14.09 5.30 2.45
N THR A 49 -15.35 4.91 2.24
CA THR A 49 -16.53 5.65 2.70
C THR A 49 -17.00 5.25 4.09
N ASN A 50 -16.41 4.21 4.67
CA ASN A 50 -16.73 3.71 6.00
C ASN A 50 -15.46 3.34 6.79
N THR A 51 -15.63 2.74 7.97
CA THR A 51 -14.53 2.36 8.86
C THR A 51 -14.22 0.85 8.87
N THR A 52 -14.89 0.05 8.03
CA THR A 52 -14.68 -1.41 7.94
C THR A 52 -13.23 -1.72 7.58
N GLU A 53 -12.55 -2.48 8.43
CA GLU A 53 -11.16 -2.89 8.22
C GLU A 53 -10.93 -3.44 6.81
N THR A 54 -9.83 -3.02 6.19
CA THR A 54 -9.52 -3.38 4.80
C THR A 54 -8.08 -3.85 4.74
N THR A 55 -7.87 -5.08 4.28
CA THR A 55 -6.54 -5.63 4.05
C THR A 55 -5.98 -5.10 2.73
N LEU A 56 -4.73 -4.64 2.76
CA LEU A 56 -3.97 -4.26 1.57
C LEU A 56 -2.84 -5.25 1.37
N VAL A 57 -2.67 -5.71 0.13
CA VAL A 57 -1.53 -6.52 -0.30
C VAL A 57 -0.65 -5.66 -1.21
N TRP A 58 0.66 -5.86 -1.15
CA TRP A 58 1.62 -5.03 -1.88
C TRP A 58 2.75 -5.86 -2.47
N ILE A 59 3.34 -5.33 -3.54
CA ILE A 59 4.56 -5.84 -4.17
C ILE A 59 5.52 -4.67 -4.33
N ALA A 60 6.78 -4.86 -3.90
CA ALA A 60 7.86 -3.90 -4.09
C ALA A 60 8.93 -4.52 -5.00
N ILE A 61 9.26 -3.83 -6.10
CA ILE A 61 10.26 -4.29 -7.08
C ILE A 61 11.41 -3.28 -7.09
N GLY A 62 12.61 -3.76 -6.75
CA GLY A 62 13.84 -2.98 -6.79
C GLY A 62 14.30 -2.74 -8.23
N THR A 63 15.03 -1.64 -8.42
CA THR A 63 15.74 -1.32 -9.68
C THR A 63 17.19 -1.76 -9.64
#